data_AF-A0A3D6D839-F1
#
_entry.id   AF-A0A3D6D839-F1
#
_cell.length_a   1.000
_cell.length_b   1.000
_cell.length_c   1.000
_cell.angle_alpha   90.00
_cell.angle_beta   90.00
_cell.angle_gamma   90.00
#
_symmetry.space_group_name_H-M   'P 1'
#
loop_
_entity.id
_entity.type
_entity.pdbx_description
1 polymer ?
#
loop_
_entity_poly.entity_id
_entity_poly.type
_entity_poly.pdbx_seq_one_letter_code
_entity_poly.pdbx_strand_id
1 'polypeptide(L)'
;MNEREIFSRMILRHVGDPVIARAFAEVPRERFLLHPAPLWQVYSDEVVVTYRKMGVISTSSQPTLMAQYMLWACLAEDSRVLEIGSGTGYNAAVMSRVCRRGYVVGVEYNGDMVEFARSVVRDLGYDNVEYFEGDGFYGYSQKAPYTAIIATVAVTEIPIYWFEQLKDGGRIVAPINLKTIYSDPTVVLEKRGKNLVGRFVTDTRFIPARGAFEERYARRYERLKELLDLEETGVLKLKIPKTVLEFASQKLWVDSAVYFVGNEGYAKLEGFNWRVFGDVEKELKSYESDWLDHGDGDLFETVFRLMPFEGSMVGSFD
;
A
#
# COMPACT_ATOMS: atom_id res chain seq x y z
N MET A 1 -7.92 34.64 10.14
CA MET A 1 -7.78 33.18 10.05
C MET A 1 -6.66 32.92 9.05
N ASN A 2 -5.58 32.27 9.46
CA ASN A 2 -4.46 31.99 8.55
C ASN A 2 -4.81 30.80 7.61
N GLU A 3 -4.00 30.57 6.58
CA GLU A 3 -4.26 29.51 5.58
C GLU A 3 -4.35 28.11 6.22
N ARG A 4 -3.56 27.85 7.26
CA ARG A 4 -3.55 26.57 8.00
C ARG A 4 -4.86 26.32 8.75
N GLU A 5 -5.46 27.35 9.32
CA GLU A 5 -6.76 27.24 10.00
C GLU A 5 -7.90 26.97 9.01
N ILE A 6 -7.86 27.58 7.81
CA ILE A 6 -8.82 27.27 6.73
C ILE A 6 -8.66 25.82 6.29
N PHE A 7 -7.41 25.40 6.10
CA PHE A 7 -7.04 24.05 5.69
C PHE A 7 -7.53 23.01 6.70
N SER A 8 -7.30 23.23 8.00
CA SER A 8 -7.82 22.36 9.06
C SER A 8 -9.35 22.26 9.06
N ARG A 9 -10.08 23.38 8.85
CA ARG A 9 -11.54 23.35 8.77
C ARG A 9 -12.06 22.55 7.56
N MET A 10 -11.35 22.62 6.44
CA MET A 10 -11.65 21.82 5.26
C MET A 10 -11.52 20.32 5.56
N ILE A 11 -10.41 19.91 6.19
CA ILE A 11 -10.20 18.52 6.63
C ILE A 11 -11.31 18.09 7.60
N LEU A 12 -11.61 18.92 8.61
CA LEU A 12 -12.65 18.63 9.60
C LEU A 12 -14.02 18.38 8.96
N ARG A 13 -14.39 19.15 7.94
CA ARG A 13 -15.66 18.95 7.22
C ARG A 13 -15.71 17.63 6.46
N HIS A 14 -14.55 17.13 6.02
CA HIS A 14 -14.46 15.89 5.25
C HIS A 14 -14.48 14.66 6.15
N VAL A 15 -13.61 14.62 7.18
CA VAL A 15 -13.42 13.41 8.00
C VAL A 15 -14.13 13.46 9.35
N GLY A 16 -14.61 14.62 9.80
CA GLY A 16 -15.31 14.77 11.08
C GLY A 16 -14.44 14.61 12.33
N ASP A 17 -13.15 14.27 12.20
CA ASP A 17 -12.23 14.07 13.31
C ASP A 17 -11.42 15.35 13.63
N PRO A 18 -11.62 15.97 14.81
CA PRO A 18 -10.95 17.21 15.16
C PRO A 18 -9.48 17.03 15.56
N VAL A 19 -9.04 15.83 15.96
CA VAL A 19 -7.62 15.54 16.26
C VAL A 19 -6.84 15.50 14.96
N ILE A 20 -7.31 14.72 13.99
CA ILE A 20 -6.72 14.63 12.64
C ILE A 20 -6.72 16.01 11.99
N ALA A 21 -7.85 16.71 11.98
CA ALA A 21 -7.94 18.03 11.36
C ALA A 21 -6.94 19.05 11.97
N ARG A 22 -6.72 19.03 13.29
CA ARG A 22 -5.74 19.92 13.94
C ARG A 22 -4.31 19.60 13.55
N ALA A 23 -3.96 18.32 13.41
CA ALA A 23 -2.62 17.89 12.99
C ALA A 23 -2.20 18.54 11.66
N PHE A 24 -3.11 18.69 10.69
CA PHE A 24 -2.84 19.37 9.42
C PHE A 24 -2.56 20.88 9.56
N ALA A 25 -3.06 21.54 10.61
CA ALA A 25 -2.73 22.94 10.90
C ALA A 25 -1.41 23.11 11.67
N GLU A 26 -1.04 22.11 12.48
CA GLU A 26 0.20 22.12 13.26
C GLU A 26 1.44 21.95 12.38
N VAL A 27 1.33 21.15 11.31
CA VAL A 27 2.45 20.86 10.41
C VAL A 27 2.48 21.84 9.23
N PRO A 28 3.55 22.64 9.08
CA PRO A 28 3.67 23.61 7.99
C PRO A 28 3.96 22.92 6.66
N ARG A 29 2.92 22.60 5.86
CA ARG A 29 3.04 21.81 4.61
C ARG A 29 4.08 22.39 3.65
N GLU A 30 4.18 23.72 3.53
CA GLU A 30 5.14 24.43 2.70
C GLU A 30 6.61 24.11 3.01
N ARG A 31 6.91 23.70 4.25
CA ARG A 31 8.28 23.34 4.68
C ARG A 31 8.72 21.99 4.13
N PHE A 32 7.79 21.18 3.63
CA PHE A 32 8.05 19.84 3.09
C PHE A 32 8.11 19.80 1.56
N LEU A 33 8.25 20.95 0.89
CA LEU A 33 8.34 21.06 -0.56
C LEU A 33 9.78 21.41 -0.99
N LEU A 34 10.53 20.44 -1.51
CA LEU A 34 11.79 20.68 -2.24
C LEU A 34 11.54 21.41 -3.57
N HIS A 35 10.33 21.30 -4.11
CA HIS A 35 9.84 22.04 -5.26
C HIS A 35 8.77 23.04 -4.79
N PRO A 36 9.13 24.32 -4.54
CA PRO A 36 8.22 25.29 -3.95
C PRO A 36 6.96 25.54 -4.80
N ALA A 37 5.84 25.75 -4.11
CA ALA A 37 4.54 26.10 -4.70
C ALA A 37 3.95 27.32 -3.96
N PRO A 38 3.07 28.10 -4.59
CA PRO A 38 2.39 29.20 -3.92
C PRO A 38 1.47 28.69 -2.81
N LEU A 39 1.31 29.46 -1.73
CA LEU A 39 0.60 29.01 -0.52
C LEU A 39 -0.84 28.57 -0.76
N TRP A 40 -1.56 29.23 -1.68
CA TRP A 40 -2.92 28.82 -2.05
C TRP A 40 -3.00 27.41 -2.64
N GLN A 41 -1.93 26.93 -3.29
CA GLN A 41 -1.81 25.56 -3.79
C GLN A 41 -1.30 24.62 -2.70
N VAL A 42 -0.36 25.07 -1.86
CA VAL A 42 0.12 24.28 -0.72
C VAL A 42 -1.04 23.91 0.20
N TYR A 43 -1.96 24.84 0.44
CA TYR A 43 -3.11 24.69 1.34
C TYR A 43 -4.43 24.42 0.61
N SER A 44 -4.38 23.83 -0.59
CA SER A 44 -5.56 23.26 -1.26
C SER A 44 -5.68 21.76 -1.00
N ASP A 45 -6.86 21.20 -1.26
CA ASP A 45 -7.11 19.75 -1.21
C ASP A 45 -6.63 19.01 -2.48
N GLU A 46 -5.44 19.37 -2.95
CA GLU A 46 -4.87 18.83 -4.17
C GLU A 46 -3.53 18.13 -3.89
N VAL A 47 -3.15 17.28 -4.84
CA VAL A 47 -1.81 16.73 -4.92
C VAL A 47 -0.84 17.84 -5.32
N VAL A 48 0.30 17.93 -4.63
CA VAL A 48 1.34 18.92 -4.92
C VAL A 48 2.66 18.22 -5.20
N VAL A 49 3.37 18.62 -6.26
CA VAL A 49 4.73 18.10 -6.53
C VAL A 49 5.67 18.63 -5.45
N THR A 50 6.31 17.72 -4.72
CA THR A 50 7.25 18.07 -3.65
C THR A 50 8.69 17.94 -4.09
N TYR A 51 8.98 17.13 -5.10
CA TYR A 51 10.33 16.89 -5.60
C TYR A 51 10.31 16.57 -7.09
N ARG A 52 11.29 17.10 -7.83
CA ARG A 52 11.51 16.79 -9.25
C ARG A 52 12.99 16.93 -9.57
N LYS A 53 13.67 15.82 -9.88
CA LYS A 53 15.09 15.81 -10.28
C LYS A 53 15.37 14.56 -11.11
N MET A 54 16.05 14.72 -12.25
CA MET A 54 16.55 13.61 -13.08
C MET A 54 15.51 12.52 -13.37
N GLY A 55 14.28 12.91 -13.75
CA GLY A 55 13.20 11.96 -14.06
C GLY A 55 12.50 11.33 -12.85
N VAL A 56 12.96 11.60 -11.62
CA VAL A 56 12.26 11.24 -10.39
C VAL A 56 11.29 12.37 -10.03
N ILE A 57 10.04 12.01 -9.73
CA ILE A 57 9.00 12.91 -9.23
C ILE A 57 8.47 12.34 -7.93
N SER A 58 8.29 13.19 -6.92
CA SER A 58 7.52 12.88 -5.72
C SER A 58 6.42 13.91 -5.53
N THR A 59 5.34 13.49 -4.91
CA THR A 59 4.19 14.33 -4.60
C THR A 59 3.82 14.22 -3.12
N SER A 60 3.21 15.28 -2.59
CA SER A 60 2.41 15.24 -1.36
C SER A 60 0.98 14.90 -1.79
N SER A 61 0.46 13.80 -1.28
CA SER A 61 -0.89 13.31 -1.56
C SER A 61 -1.99 14.30 -1.15
N GLN A 62 -3.18 14.08 -1.69
CA GLN A 62 -4.37 14.85 -1.35
C GLN A 62 -4.62 14.81 0.18
N PRO A 63 -4.72 15.96 0.84
CA PRO A 63 -4.88 16.05 2.30
C PRO A 63 -6.09 15.33 2.87
N THR A 64 -7.28 15.47 2.28
CA THR A 64 -8.49 14.79 2.76
C THR A 64 -8.38 13.28 2.63
N LEU A 65 -7.76 12.77 1.55
CA LEU A 65 -7.48 11.34 1.38
C LEU A 65 -6.53 10.83 2.47
N MET A 66 -5.48 11.60 2.82
CA MET A 66 -4.57 11.22 3.90
C MET A 66 -5.26 11.23 5.26
N ALA A 67 -6.12 12.21 5.53
CA ALA A 67 -6.94 12.22 6.73
C ALA A 67 -7.87 10.98 6.79
N GLN A 68 -8.43 10.57 5.65
CA GLN A 68 -9.26 9.36 5.54
C GLN A 68 -8.43 8.07 5.75
N TYR A 69 -7.19 8.01 5.25
CA TYR A 69 -6.27 6.91 5.52
C TYR A 69 -5.97 6.78 7.02
N MET A 70 -5.78 7.89 7.73
CA MET A 70 -5.59 7.89 9.19
C MET A 70 -6.80 7.34 9.94
N LEU A 71 -8.03 7.66 9.48
CA LEU A 71 -9.26 7.08 10.04
C LEU A 71 -9.36 5.58 9.79
N TRP A 72 -9.10 5.12 8.55
CA TRP A 72 -9.16 3.69 8.22
C TRP A 72 -8.14 2.86 9.01
N ALA A 73 -6.95 3.43 9.23
CA ALA A 73 -5.91 2.85 10.06
C ALA A 73 -6.22 2.89 11.57
N CYS A 74 -7.31 3.57 11.97
CA CYS A 74 -7.66 3.82 13.37
C CYS A 74 -6.50 4.43 14.17
N LEU A 75 -5.84 5.45 13.60
CA LEU A 75 -4.77 6.13 14.33
C LEU A 75 -5.29 6.76 15.61
N ALA A 76 -4.55 6.51 16.68
CA ALA A 76 -4.79 7.03 18.02
C ALA A 76 -3.51 7.67 18.57
N GLU A 77 -3.64 8.35 19.71
CA GLU A 77 -2.54 9.13 20.29
C GLU A 77 -1.29 8.29 20.60
N ASP A 78 -1.44 7.00 20.92
CA ASP A 78 -0.38 6.04 21.23
C ASP A 78 0.03 5.15 20.06
N SER A 79 -0.48 5.42 18.85
CA SER A 79 -0.20 4.60 17.68
C SER A 79 1.27 4.62 17.28
N ARG A 80 1.80 3.45 16.90
CA ARG A 80 3.11 3.29 16.28
C ARG A 80 2.90 2.99 14.81
N VAL A 81 3.26 3.92 13.95
CA VAL A 81 2.92 3.89 12.52
C VAL A 81 4.17 3.69 11.68
N LEU A 82 4.10 2.79 10.72
CA LEU A 82 5.05 2.70 9.61
C LEU A 82 4.41 3.29 8.36
N GLU A 83 5.02 4.32 7.80
CA GLU A 83 4.67 4.87 6.49
C GLU A 83 5.61 4.32 5.42
N ILE A 84 5.05 3.80 4.33
CA ILE A 84 5.80 3.33 3.17
C ILE A 84 5.65 4.32 2.01
N GLY A 85 6.77 4.86 1.52
CA GLY A 85 6.77 5.90 0.50
C GLY A 85 6.57 7.29 1.12
N SER A 86 7.33 7.60 2.16
CA SER A 86 7.18 8.86 2.93
C SER A 86 7.55 10.13 2.14
N GLY A 87 8.24 9.99 1.00
CA GLY A 87 8.60 11.09 0.12
C GLY A 87 9.39 12.16 0.88
N THR A 88 8.96 13.41 0.79
CA THR A 88 9.58 14.52 1.51
C THR A 88 9.12 14.66 2.98
N GLY A 89 8.27 13.75 3.48
CA GLY A 89 7.96 13.57 4.90
C GLY A 89 6.71 14.27 5.44
N TYR A 90 5.91 14.95 4.61
CA TYR A 90 4.76 15.71 5.13
C TYR A 90 3.74 14.84 5.87
N ASN A 91 3.33 13.70 5.29
CA ASN A 91 2.26 12.89 5.87
C ASN A 91 2.70 12.18 7.17
N ALA A 92 3.90 11.58 7.23
CA ALA A 92 4.49 11.12 8.48
C ALA A 92 4.56 12.21 9.56
N ALA A 93 4.95 13.45 9.21
CA ALA A 93 4.96 14.55 10.16
C ALA A 93 3.55 14.87 10.68
N VAL A 94 2.52 14.87 9.82
CA VAL A 94 1.11 15.05 10.25
C VAL A 94 0.67 13.91 11.16
N MET A 95 0.92 12.65 10.77
CA MET A 95 0.59 11.48 11.60
C MET A 95 1.27 11.55 12.97
N SER A 96 2.49 12.09 13.06
CA SER A 96 3.18 12.27 14.35
C SER A 96 2.45 13.21 15.30
N ARG A 97 1.70 14.19 14.76
CA ARG A 97 0.88 15.11 15.58
C ARG A 97 -0.45 14.49 16.01
N VAL A 98 -0.94 13.49 15.27
CA VAL A 98 -2.06 12.63 15.70
C VAL A 98 -1.58 11.66 16.78
N CYS A 99 -0.41 11.03 16.59
CA CYS A 99 0.18 10.00 17.45
C CYS A 99 1.10 10.62 18.53
N ARG A 100 0.63 11.61 19.31
CA ARG A 100 1.48 12.42 20.21
C ARG A 100 2.24 11.62 21.28
N ARG A 101 1.69 10.50 21.74
CA ARG A 101 2.35 9.54 22.67
C ARG A 101 2.91 8.31 21.96
N GLY A 102 2.75 8.26 20.65
CA GLY A 102 3.15 7.18 19.77
C GLY A 102 4.45 7.49 19.02
N TYR A 103 4.63 6.86 17.87
CA TYR A 103 5.83 7.01 17.05
C TYR A 103 5.56 6.78 15.58
N VAL A 104 6.12 7.61 14.70
CA VAL A 104 5.98 7.44 13.25
C VAL A 104 7.32 7.17 12.61
N VAL A 105 7.38 6.14 11.77
CA VAL A 105 8.55 5.76 10.98
C VAL A 105 8.19 5.92 9.51
N GLY A 106 8.87 6.78 8.78
CA GLY A 106 8.76 6.89 7.32
C GLY A 106 9.88 6.13 6.63
N VAL A 107 9.54 5.25 5.69
CA VAL A 107 10.50 4.63 4.77
C VAL A 107 10.37 5.29 3.40
N GLU A 108 11.49 5.68 2.82
CA GLU A 108 11.56 6.29 1.49
C GLU A 108 12.74 5.71 0.70
N TYR A 109 12.53 5.44 -0.58
CA TYR A 109 13.52 4.82 -1.45
C TYR A 109 14.63 5.79 -1.86
N ASN A 110 14.34 7.10 -1.89
CA ASN A 110 15.28 8.14 -2.30
C ASN A 110 15.97 8.83 -1.10
N GLY A 111 17.28 8.62 -0.94
CA GLY A 111 18.08 9.24 0.12
C GLY A 111 18.05 10.78 0.17
N ASP A 112 18.01 11.48 -0.98
CA ASP A 112 17.94 12.96 -1.00
C ASP A 112 16.66 13.46 -0.28
N MET A 113 15.54 12.75 -0.47
CA MET A 113 14.26 13.09 0.17
C MET A 113 14.25 12.74 1.67
N VAL A 114 14.89 11.65 2.06
CA VAL A 114 15.06 11.26 3.47
C VAL A 114 15.86 12.30 4.25
N GLU A 115 17.01 12.71 3.72
CA GLU A 115 17.86 13.73 4.36
C GLU A 115 17.14 15.07 4.48
N PHE A 116 16.39 15.46 3.44
CA PHE A 116 15.53 16.63 3.50
C PHE A 116 14.47 16.50 4.60
N ALA A 117 13.70 15.41 4.62
CA ALA A 117 12.65 15.19 5.62
C ALA A 117 13.20 15.23 7.05
N ARG A 118 14.35 14.59 7.30
CA ARG A 118 15.08 14.62 8.59
C ARG A 118 15.44 16.04 8.99
N SER A 119 15.94 16.84 8.07
CA SER A 119 16.30 18.23 8.35
C SER A 119 15.09 19.08 8.73
N VAL A 120 13.98 18.93 8.00
CA VAL A 120 12.73 19.66 8.27
C VAL A 120 12.18 19.32 9.64
N VAL A 121 12.06 18.04 10.00
CA VAL A 121 11.49 17.66 11.31
C VAL A 121 12.39 18.04 12.48
N ARG A 122 13.73 18.01 12.29
CA ARG A 122 14.68 18.51 13.28
C ARG A 122 14.50 20.02 13.51
N ASP A 123 14.39 20.80 12.44
CA ASP A 123 14.21 22.25 12.53
C ASP A 123 12.84 22.63 13.12
N LEU A 124 11.82 21.78 12.95
CA LEU A 124 10.51 21.93 13.58
C LEU A 124 10.45 21.39 15.02
N GLY A 125 11.51 20.74 15.49
CA GLY A 125 11.57 20.16 16.85
C GLY A 125 10.64 18.96 17.04
N TYR A 126 10.39 18.17 15.99
CA TYR A 126 9.58 16.97 16.09
C TYR A 126 10.46 15.78 16.46
N ASP A 127 10.13 15.13 17.57
CA ASP A 127 10.92 14.07 18.22
C ASP A 127 10.29 12.67 18.12
N ASN A 128 9.02 12.58 17.71
CA ASN A 128 8.27 11.32 17.57
C ASN A 128 8.06 10.89 16.12
N VAL A 129 8.92 11.36 15.20
CA VAL A 129 8.96 10.95 13.79
C VAL A 129 10.39 10.80 13.29
N GLU A 130 10.68 9.67 12.65
CA GLU A 130 11.97 9.39 12.00
C GLU A 130 11.78 8.91 10.57
N TYR A 131 12.75 9.22 9.71
CA TYR A 131 12.78 8.77 8.31
C TYR A 131 13.98 7.88 8.07
N PHE A 132 13.81 6.86 7.23
CA PHE A 132 14.87 5.93 6.84
C PHE A 132 14.86 5.72 5.33
N GLU A 133 16.07 5.73 4.76
CA GLU A 133 16.27 5.28 3.39
C GLU A 133 16.16 3.76 3.34
N GLY A 134 15.34 3.25 2.43
CA GLY A 134 15.18 1.81 2.26
C GLY A 134 14.07 1.44 1.29
N ASP A 135 14.06 0.15 0.93
CA ASP A 135 12.98 -0.43 0.16
C ASP A 135 11.79 -0.74 1.07
N GLY A 136 10.68 -0.05 0.80
CA GLY A 136 9.42 -0.19 1.53
C GLY A 136 8.84 -1.60 1.55
N PHE A 137 9.23 -2.47 0.61
CA PHE A 137 8.83 -3.87 0.58
C PHE A 137 9.18 -4.60 1.89
N TYR A 138 10.35 -4.31 2.47
CA TYR A 138 10.83 -4.94 3.71
C TYR A 138 10.32 -4.25 4.98
N GLY A 139 9.62 -3.12 4.85
CA GLY A 139 9.23 -2.29 5.98
C GLY A 139 10.43 -1.75 6.76
N TYR A 140 10.32 -1.66 8.09
CA TYR A 140 11.41 -1.27 8.97
C TYR A 140 11.33 -2.00 10.31
N SER A 141 11.94 -3.18 10.37
CA SER A 141 11.80 -4.12 11.51
C SER A 141 12.38 -3.58 12.82
N GLN A 142 13.40 -2.71 12.78
CA GLN A 142 14.10 -2.22 13.97
C GLN A 142 13.21 -1.41 14.93
N LYS A 143 12.08 -0.87 14.45
CA LYS A 143 11.13 -0.08 15.25
C LYS A 143 9.76 -0.75 15.37
N ALA A 144 9.61 -1.96 14.81
CA ALA A 144 8.46 -2.82 15.04
C ALA A 144 8.33 -3.16 16.54
N PRO A 145 7.16 -3.58 17.02
CA PRO A 145 5.92 -3.78 16.26
C PRO A 145 5.07 -2.51 16.13
N TYR A 146 4.39 -2.38 14.98
CA TYR A 146 3.52 -1.26 14.60
C TYR A 146 2.05 -1.56 14.91
N THR A 147 1.27 -0.52 15.23
CA THR A 147 -0.19 -0.59 15.32
C THR A 147 -0.86 -0.27 13.97
N ALA A 148 -0.17 0.45 13.11
CA ALA A 148 -0.62 0.72 11.75
C ALA A 148 0.55 0.72 10.74
N ILE A 149 0.29 0.22 9.54
CA ILE A 149 1.16 0.38 8.38
C ILE A 149 0.34 1.10 7.30
N ILE A 150 0.85 2.22 6.79
CA ILE A 150 0.17 3.01 5.77
C ILE A 150 1.11 3.17 4.58
N ALA A 151 0.68 2.70 3.41
CA ALA A 151 1.43 2.92 2.18
C ALA A 151 0.87 4.16 1.45
N THR A 152 1.75 5.10 1.15
CA THR A 152 1.46 6.32 0.37
C THR A 152 2.05 6.24 -1.04
N VAL A 153 2.14 5.01 -1.54
CA VAL A 153 2.69 4.61 -2.84
C VAL A 153 1.93 3.36 -3.29
N ALA A 154 1.60 3.23 -4.57
CA ALA A 154 0.84 2.08 -5.08
C ALA A 154 1.72 0.83 -5.09
N VAL A 155 1.37 -0.17 -4.28
CA VAL A 155 2.13 -1.42 -4.14
C VAL A 155 1.46 -2.56 -4.91
N THR A 156 2.25 -3.52 -5.38
CA THR A 156 1.74 -4.67 -6.16
C THR A 156 1.23 -5.81 -5.28
N GLU A 157 1.56 -5.80 -3.99
CA GLU A 157 1.20 -6.82 -3.01
C GLU A 157 1.33 -6.31 -1.57
N ILE A 158 0.84 -7.09 -0.60
CA ILE A 158 1.11 -6.89 0.82
C ILE A 158 2.21 -7.88 1.24
N PRO A 159 3.45 -7.43 1.51
CA PRO A 159 4.56 -8.31 1.86
C PRO A 159 4.40 -8.98 3.22
N ILE A 160 4.98 -10.18 3.37
CA ILE A 160 5.05 -10.89 4.66
C ILE A 160 5.72 -10.04 5.75
N TYR A 161 6.72 -9.24 5.39
CA TYR A 161 7.43 -8.36 6.31
C TYR A 161 6.51 -7.34 6.99
N TRP A 162 5.52 -6.81 6.27
CA TRP A 162 4.54 -5.90 6.86
C TRP A 162 3.68 -6.64 7.87
N PHE A 163 3.23 -7.85 7.54
CA PHE A 163 2.46 -8.68 8.45
C PHE A 163 3.25 -9.01 9.74
N GLU A 164 4.51 -9.41 9.62
CA GLU A 164 5.36 -9.75 10.77
C GLU A 164 5.61 -8.56 11.69
N GLN A 165 5.76 -7.36 11.11
CA GLN A 165 6.01 -6.13 11.86
C GLN A 165 4.74 -5.51 12.45
N LEU A 166 3.56 -5.97 12.05
CA LEU A 166 2.27 -5.48 12.55
C LEU A 166 1.84 -6.24 13.81
N LYS A 167 1.35 -5.51 14.82
CA LYS A 167 0.69 -6.11 16.00
C LYS A 167 -0.62 -6.80 15.61
N ASP A 168 -1.00 -7.81 16.39
CA ASP A 168 -2.37 -8.32 16.30
C ASP A 168 -3.39 -7.22 16.62
N GLY A 169 -4.48 -7.15 15.85
CA GLY A 169 -5.43 -6.04 15.84
C GLY A 169 -4.92 -4.76 15.14
N GLY A 170 -3.66 -4.72 14.72
CA GLY A 170 -3.11 -3.62 13.93
C GLY A 170 -3.65 -3.59 12.51
N ARG A 171 -3.53 -2.45 11.83
CA ARG A 171 -4.12 -2.24 10.50
C ARG A 171 -3.12 -1.92 9.40
N ILE A 172 -3.42 -2.35 8.19
CA ILE A 172 -2.74 -1.94 6.95
C ILE A 172 -3.71 -1.14 6.11
N VAL A 173 -3.30 0.04 5.66
CA VAL A 173 -4.02 0.83 4.65
C VAL A 173 -3.08 1.03 3.47
N ALA A 174 -3.41 0.48 2.31
CA ALA A 174 -2.52 0.51 1.17
C ALA A 174 -3.26 0.57 -0.17
N PRO A 175 -2.85 1.44 -1.11
CA PRO A 175 -3.30 1.37 -2.48
C PRO A 175 -2.61 0.20 -3.20
N ILE A 176 -3.41 -0.71 -3.75
CA ILE A 176 -2.91 -1.90 -4.47
C ILE A 176 -2.97 -1.63 -5.97
N ASN A 177 -1.83 -1.67 -6.65
CA ASN A 177 -1.77 -1.55 -8.10
C ASN A 177 -2.26 -2.85 -8.76
N LEU A 178 -3.53 -2.88 -9.16
CA LEU A 178 -4.14 -4.02 -9.85
C LEU A 178 -4.00 -3.86 -11.36
N LYS A 179 -3.17 -4.69 -11.96
CA LYS A 179 -2.86 -4.70 -13.40
C LYS A 179 -4.02 -5.22 -14.22
N THR A 180 -4.90 -6.05 -13.65
CA THR A 180 -6.08 -6.56 -14.36
C THR A 180 -7.14 -5.50 -14.65
N ILE A 181 -7.10 -4.35 -13.96
CA ILE A 181 -8.03 -3.23 -14.12
C ILE A 181 -7.33 -1.87 -14.31
N TYR A 182 -6.00 -1.82 -14.24
CA TYR A 182 -5.20 -0.60 -14.37
C TYR A 182 -5.61 0.52 -13.39
N SER A 183 -5.86 0.16 -12.13
CA SER A 183 -6.22 1.12 -11.08
C SER A 183 -5.58 0.75 -9.74
N ASP A 184 -5.64 1.67 -8.77
CA ASP A 184 -5.02 1.53 -7.45
C ASP A 184 -6.08 1.50 -6.32
N PRO A 185 -6.96 0.49 -6.22
CA PRO A 185 -7.93 0.43 -5.15
C PRO A 185 -7.23 0.25 -3.79
N THR A 186 -7.65 1.06 -2.82
CA THR A 186 -7.15 1.01 -1.45
C THR A 186 -7.75 -0.16 -0.70
N VAL A 187 -6.90 -0.97 -0.06
CA VAL A 187 -7.32 -1.98 0.93
C VAL A 187 -7.19 -1.45 2.34
N VAL A 188 -8.07 -1.90 3.22
CA VAL A 188 -7.98 -1.75 4.67
C VAL A 188 -8.02 -3.13 5.30
N LEU A 189 -6.90 -3.55 5.89
CA LEU A 189 -6.71 -4.88 6.48
C LEU A 189 -6.47 -4.77 7.97
N GLU A 190 -7.00 -5.72 8.74
CA GLU A 190 -6.73 -5.88 10.15
C GLU A 190 -6.06 -7.23 10.40
N LYS A 191 -4.97 -7.24 11.16
CA LYS A 191 -4.33 -8.49 11.57
C LYS A 191 -5.17 -9.20 12.62
N ARG A 192 -5.46 -10.47 12.36
CA ARG A 192 -6.22 -11.38 13.24
C ARG A 192 -5.51 -12.73 13.33
N GLY A 193 -4.67 -12.87 14.34
CA GLY A 193 -3.80 -14.04 14.53
C GLY A 193 -2.85 -14.21 13.35
N LYS A 194 -3.04 -15.32 12.61
CA LYS A 194 -2.25 -15.66 11.41
C LYS A 194 -2.81 -15.08 10.10
N ASN A 195 -3.81 -14.21 10.17
CA ASN A 195 -4.51 -13.71 8.99
C ASN A 195 -4.50 -12.18 8.94
N LEU A 196 -4.66 -11.65 7.73
CA LEU A 196 -5.16 -10.30 7.49
C LEU A 196 -6.60 -10.40 6.99
N VAL A 197 -7.50 -9.66 7.61
CA VAL A 197 -8.92 -9.64 7.25
C VAL A 197 -9.32 -8.22 6.91
N GLY A 198 -9.94 -8.00 5.76
CA GLY A 198 -10.24 -6.64 5.33
C GLY A 198 -10.88 -6.55 3.96
N ARG A 199 -11.03 -5.35 3.45
CA ARG A 199 -11.74 -5.06 2.20
C ARG A 199 -11.07 -3.97 1.38
N PHE A 200 -11.41 -3.87 0.11
CA PHE A 200 -11.16 -2.65 -0.65
C PHE A 200 -12.14 -1.55 -0.19
N VAL A 201 -11.77 -0.28 -0.24
CA VAL A 201 -12.63 0.82 0.27
C VAL A 201 -12.89 1.92 -0.75
N THR A 202 -11.96 2.20 -1.65
CA THR A 202 -12.13 3.17 -2.74
C THR A 202 -11.02 3.01 -3.77
N ASP A 203 -11.27 3.45 -5.00
CA ASP A 203 -10.21 3.64 -6.00
C ASP A 203 -9.37 4.88 -5.68
N THR A 204 -8.07 4.81 -5.90
CA THR A 204 -7.13 5.92 -5.70
C THR A 204 -6.09 5.96 -6.82
N ARG A 205 -5.19 6.96 -6.78
CA ARG A 205 -4.07 7.06 -7.72
C ARG A 205 -2.82 7.50 -6.97
N PHE A 206 -1.85 6.62 -6.91
CA PHE A 206 -0.56 6.90 -6.29
C PHE A 206 0.58 6.67 -7.29
N ILE A 207 1.76 7.21 -6.98
CA ILE A 207 2.97 6.85 -7.71
C ILE A 207 3.22 5.35 -7.47
N PRO A 208 3.58 4.55 -8.49
CA PRO A 208 3.94 3.15 -8.30
C PRO A 208 5.20 2.98 -7.44
N ALA A 209 5.17 1.98 -6.56
CA ALA A 209 6.32 1.60 -5.76
C ALA A 209 7.44 1.02 -6.64
N ARG A 210 8.68 1.20 -6.19
CA ARG A 210 9.89 0.70 -6.84
C ARG A 210 10.51 -0.43 -6.01
N GLY A 211 11.66 -0.94 -6.48
CA GLY A 211 12.42 -1.96 -5.79
C GLY A 211 11.72 -3.31 -5.86
N ALA A 212 11.72 -4.04 -4.76
CA ALA A 212 11.23 -5.40 -4.70
C ALA A 212 9.74 -5.54 -5.11
N PHE A 213 8.91 -4.50 -4.97
CA PHE A 213 7.54 -4.51 -5.51
C PHE A 213 7.50 -4.67 -7.03
N GLU A 214 8.36 -3.93 -7.75
CA GLU A 214 8.48 -3.99 -9.20
C GLU A 214 9.18 -5.27 -9.63
N GLU A 215 10.29 -5.60 -8.97
CA GLU A 215 11.09 -6.78 -9.30
C GLU A 215 10.32 -8.08 -9.09
N ARG A 216 9.59 -8.23 -7.97
CA ARG A 216 8.78 -9.44 -7.73
C ARG A 216 7.67 -9.58 -8.73
N TYR A 217 7.02 -8.47 -9.11
CA TYR A 217 6.03 -8.49 -10.18
C TYR A 217 6.67 -8.95 -11.49
N ALA A 218 7.82 -8.40 -11.88
CA ALA A 218 8.56 -8.79 -13.09
C ALA A 218 9.02 -10.26 -13.05
N ARG A 219 9.42 -10.78 -11.88
CA ARG A 219 9.82 -12.19 -11.71
C ARG A 219 8.70 -13.19 -12.01
N ARG A 220 7.42 -12.79 -11.93
CA ARG A 220 6.30 -13.65 -12.35
C ARG A 220 6.40 -14.00 -13.84
N TYR A 221 6.87 -13.07 -14.68
CA TYR A 221 7.12 -13.34 -16.10
C TYR A 221 8.31 -14.28 -16.32
N GLU A 222 9.40 -14.07 -15.58
CA GLU A 222 10.56 -14.96 -15.63
C GLU A 222 10.17 -16.40 -15.27
N ARG A 223 9.38 -16.56 -14.20
CA ARG A 223 8.84 -17.88 -13.83
C ARG A 223 7.89 -18.44 -14.89
N LEU A 224 7.03 -17.62 -15.47
CA LEU A 224 6.13 -18.08 -16.54
C LEU A 224 6.92 -18.67 -17.71
N LYS A 225 8.03 -18.05 -18.13
CA LYS A 225 8.85 -18.55 -19.25
C LYS A 225 9.40 -19.95 -19.00
N GLU A 226 9.77 -20.27 -17.76
CA GLU A 226 10.25 -21.61 -17.38
C GLU A 226 9.16 -22.68 -17.47
N LEU A 227 7.90 -22.27 -17.50
CA LEU A 227 6.73 -23.16 -17.46
C LEU A 227 6.03 -23.29 -18.83
N LEU A 228 6.38 -22.48 -19.84
CA LEU A 228 5.65 -22.39 -21.12
C LEU A 228 5.61 -23.69 -21.94
N ASP A 229 6.54 -24.62 -21.71
CA ASP A 229 6.61 -25.90 -22.41
C ASP A 229 5.75 -27.00 -21.76
N LEU A 230 5.09 -26.70 -20.63
CA LEU A 230 4.19 -27.65 -19.98
C LEU A 230 2.96 -27.95 -20.84
N GLU A 231 2.50 -29.20 -20.79
CA GLU A 231 1.29 -29.61 -21.50
C GLU A 231 0.03 -29.06 -20.81
N GLU A 232 -1.00 -28.82 -21.62
CA GLU A 232 -2.32 -28.46 -21.10
C GLU A 232 -2.92 -29.66 -20.37
N THR A 233 -3.21 -29.49 -19.09
CA THR A 233 -3.76 -30.51 -18.20
C THR A 233 -5.26 -30.36 -17.99
N GLY A 234 -5.83 -29.19 -18.31
CA GLY A 234 -7.28 -28.98 -18.19
C GLY A 234 -7.77 -27.56 -18.46
N VAL A 235 -9.06 -27.38 -18.26
CA VAL A 235 -9.75 -26.08 -18.40
C VAL A 235 -10.64 -25.85 -17.18
N LEU A 236 -10.49 -24.69 -16.56
CA LEU A 236 -11.24 -24.28 -15.37
C LEU A 236 -12.11 -23.06 -15.66
N LYS A 237 -13.27 -23.02 -15.01
CA LYS A 237 -14.10 -21.83 -14.92
C LYS A 237 -14.22 -21.42 -13.46
N LEU A 238 -13.47 -20.39 -13.09
CA LEU A 238 -13.44 -19.87 -11.73
C LEU A 238 -14.57 -18.85 -11.51
N LYS A 239 -15.20 -18.92 -10.33
CA LYS A 239 -16.23 -18.01 -9.82
C LYS A 239 -15.67 -16.93 -8.90
N ILE A 240 -14.34 -16.81 -8.81
CA ILE A 240 -13.66 -15.70 -8.15
C ILE A 240 -13.37 -14.58 -9.16
N PRO A 241 -13.65 -13.30 -8.83
CA PRO A 241 -13.28 -12.17 -9.68
C PRO A 241 -11.76 -12.09 -9.88
N LYS A 242 -11.32 -11.79 -11.11
CA LYS A 242 -9.90 -11.70 -11.47
C LYS A 242 -9.11 -10.70 -10.60
N THR A 243 -9.75 -9.62 -10.17
CA THR A 243 -9.14 -8.58 -9.31
C THR A 243 -8.85 -9.11 -7.91
N VAL A 244 -9.78 -9.90 -7.36
CA VAL A 244 -9.60 -10.58 -6.09
C VAL A 244 -8.52 -11.65 -6.21
N LEU A 245 -8.54 -12.44 -7.29
CA LEU A 245 -7.51 -13.45 -7.54
C LEU A 245 -6.13 -12.80 -7.68
N GLU A 246 -6.01 -11.68 -8.40
CA GLU A 246 -4.75 -10.92 -8.55
C GLU A 246 -4.19 -10.53 -7.19
N PHE A 247 -5.02 -9.93 -6.35
CA PHE A 247 -4.63 -9.44 -5.05
C PHE A 247 -4.34 -10.56 -4.05
N ALA A 248 -5.23 -11.55 -3.95
CA ALA A 248 -5.13 -12.61 -2.95
C ALA A 248 -4.01 -13.60 -3.26
N SER A 249 -3.80 -13.93 -4.53
CA SER A 249 -2.74 -14.86 -4.92
C SER A 249 -1.36 -14.21 -5.00
N GLN A 250 -1.30 -12.92 -5.35
CA GLN A 250 -0.05 -12.23 -5.67
C GLN A 250 0.79 -12.99 -6.72
N LYS A 251 0.11 -13.73 -7.62
CA LYS A 251 0.72 -14.61 -8.64
C LYS A 251 0.29 -14.30 -10.06
N LEU A 252 -0.55 -13.28 -10.24
CA LEU A 252 -0.96 -12.88 -11.58
C LEU A 252 0.14 -12.08 -12.28
N TRP A 253 0.37 -12.44 -13.54
CA TRP A 253 1.11 -11.64 -14.51
C TRP A 253 0.15 -11.19 -15.61
N VAL A 254 0.15 -9.89 -15.89
CA VAL A 254 -0.71 -9.26 -16.90
C VAL A 254 0.15 -8.57 -17.94
N ASP A 255 -0.09 -8.93 -19.19
CA ASP A 255 0.42 -8.28 -20.40
C ASP A 255 -0.72 -8.24 -21.45
N SER A 256 -0.52 -8.82 -22.64
CA SER A 256 -1.55 -9.03 -23.66
C SER A 256 -2.60 -10.07 -23.25
N ALA A 257 -2.30 -10.87 -22.23
CA ALA A 257 -3.23 -11.80 -21.57
C ALA A 257 -2.97 -11.82 -20.07
N VAL A 258 -3.85 -12.50 -19.32
CA VAL A 258 -3.71 -12.70 -17.88
C VAL A 258 -3.26 -14.14 -17.62
N TYR A 259 -2.19 -14.28 -16.84
CA TYR A 259 -1.63 -15.55 -16.44
C TYR A 259 -1.63 -15.66 -14.91
N PHE A 260 -2.06 -16.79 -14.38
CA PHE A 260 -1.75 -17.21 -13.02
C PHE A 260 -0.46 -18.03 -13.07
N VAL A 261 0.56 -17.61 -12.35
CA VAL A 261 1.89 -18.25 -12.38
C VAL A 261 2.11 -18.96 -11.05
N GLY A 262 1.89 -20.28 -11.03
CA GLY A 262 2.08 -21.12 -9.86
C GLY A 262 3.50 -21.67 -9.76
N ASN A 263 3.70 -22.56 -8.78
CA ASN A 263 5.00 -23.19 -8.59
C ASN A 263 5.20 -24.32 -9.60
N GLU A 264 4.23 -25.22 -9.81
CA GLU A 264 4.40 -26.39 -10.68
C GLU A 264 3.59 -26.30 -11.98
N GLY A 265 3.20 -25.08 -12.37
CA GLY A 265 2.41 -24.84 -13.57
C GLY A 265 1.91 -23.41 -13.69
N TYR A 266 1.11 -23.16 -14.73
CA TYR A 266 0.47 -21.86 -14.94
C TYR A 266 -0.93 -22.05 -15.50
N ALA A 267 -1.74 -21.00 -15.42
CA ALA A 267 -3.01 -20.95 -16.12
C ALA A 267 -3.15 -19.66 -16.91
N LYS A 268 -3.64 -19.75 -18.14
CA LYS A 268 -3.88 -18.60 -19.03
C LYS A 268 -5.38 -18.35 -19.16
N LEU A 269 -5.81 -17.11 -18.95
CA LEU A 269 -7.19 -16.70 -19.14
C LEU A 269 -7.49 -16.51 -20.63
N GLU A 270 -8.41 -17.31 -21.17
CA GLU A 270 -8.94 -17.20 -22.53
C GLU A 270 -10.48 -17.06 -22.49
N GLY A 271 -10.98 -15.88 -22.83
CA GLY A 271 -12.39 -15.54 -22.63
C GLY A 271 -12.75 -15.54 -21.14
N PHE A 272 -13.54 -16.52 -20.72
CA PHE A 272 -13.95 -16.73 -19.32
C PHE A 272 -13.35 -18.00 -18.70
N ASN A 273 -12.49 -18.70 -19.43
CA ASN A 273 -11.92 -19.98 -19.01
C ASN A 273 -10.43 -19.84 -18.76
N TRP A 274 -9.94 -20.49 -17.71
CA TRP A 274 -8.53 -20.66 -17.42
C TRP A 274 -8.06 -21.97 -18.03
N ARG A 275 -7.20 -21.91 -19.05
CA ARG A 275 -6.51 -23.09 -19.57
C ARG A 275 -5.31 -23.37 -18.68
N VAL A 276 -5.22 -24.59 -18.18
CA VAL A 276 -4.29 -25.01 -17.13
C VAL A 276 -3.18 -25.83 -17.76
N PHE A 277 -1.94 -25.52 -17.40
CA PHE A 277 -0.73 -26.19 -17.86
C PHE A 277 0.09 -26.61 -16.64
N GLY A 278 0.44 -27.89 -16.53
CA GLY A 278 1.04 -28.45 -15.32
C GLY A 278 0.08 -28.59 -14.12
N ASP A 279 0.59 -28.45 -12.90
CA ASP A 279 -0.17 -28.64 -11.65
C ASP A 279 -0.41 -27.31 -10.91
N VAL A 280 -1.50 -26.62 -11.28
CA VAL A 280 -2.00 -25.41 -10.57
C VAL A 280 -3.50 -25.39 -10.33
N GLU A 281 -4.23 -26.43 -10.76
CA GLU A 281 -5.69 -26.48 -10.61
C GLU A 281 -6.10 -26.43 -9.13
N LYS A 282 -5.45 -27.24 -8.30
CA LYS A 282 -5.75 -27.29 -6.86
C LYS A 282 -5.49 -25.95 -6.18
N GLU A 283 -4.41 -25.28 -6.58
CA GLU A 283 -4.06 -23.96 -6.05
C GLU A 283 -5.12 -22.92 -6.45
N LEU A 284 -5.49 -22.83 -7.73
CA LEU A 284 -6.54 -21.91 -8.21
C LEU A 284 -7.89 -22.15 -7.52
N LYS A 285 -8.30 -23.41 -7.37
CA LYS A 285 -9.54 -23.77 -6.67
C LYS A 285 -9.51 -23.43 -5.18
N SER A 286 -8.33 -23.39 -4.55
CA SER A 286 -8.22 -22.98 -3.15
C SER A 286 -8.59 -21.51 -2.96
N TYR A 287 -8.11 -20.60 -3.83
CA TYR A 287 -8.50 -19.18 -3.79
C TYR A 287 -9.99 -18.99 -4.10
N GLU A 288 -10.56 -19.76 -5.03
CA GLU A 288 -12.00 -19.74 -5.29
C GLU A 288 -12.82 -20.19 -4.07
N SER A 289 -12.41 -21.27 -3.40
CA SER A 289 -13.07 -21.75 -2.19
C SER A 289 -13.04 -20.70 -1.09
N ASP A 290 -11.85 -20.13 -0.82
CA ASP A 290 -11.68 -19.09 0.21
C ASP A 290 -12.54 -17.86 -0.08
N TRP A 291 -12.64 -17.47 -1.36
CA TRP A 291 -13.53 -16.39 -1.81
C TRP A 291 -15.00 -16.73 -1.61
N LEU A 292 -15.46 -17.91 -2.01
CA LEU A 292 -16.87 -18.28 -1.88
C LEU A 292 -17.32 -18.41 -0.42
N ASP A 293 -16.40 -18.75 0.49
CA ASP A 293 -16.68 -18.86 1.92
C ASP A 293 -16.77 -17.48 2.62
N HIS A 294 -16.21 -16.42 2.04
CA HIS A 294 -16.06 -15.11 2.71
C HIS A 294 -16.49 -13.89 1.88
N GLY A 295 -16.84 -14.06 0.60
CA GLY A 295 -17.08 -12.96 -0.33
C GLY A 295 -18.54 -12.57 -0.49
N ASP A 296 -18.80 -11.25 -0.57
CA ASP A 296 -20.15 -10.68 -0.62
C ASP A 296 -20.57 -10.17 -2.02
N GLY A 297 -19.73 -10.36 -3.05
CA GLY A 297 -20.08 -10.15 -4.47
C GLY A 297 -19.70 -8.80 -5.09
N ASP A 298 -19.36 -7.78 -4.29
CA ASP A 298 -18.80 -6.49 -4.75
C ASP A 298 -17.35 -6.33 -4.28
N LEU A 299 -16.42 -5.97 -5.17
CA LEU A 299 -15.00 -5.80 -4.85
C LEU A 299 -14.76 -4.87 -3.64
N PHE A 300 -15.51 -3.77 -3.52
CA PHE A 300 -15.35 -2.75 -2.46
C PHE A 300 -16.11 -3.06 -1.17
N GLU A 301 -17.06 -3.98 -1.22
CA GLU A 301 -17.74 -4.44 0.00
C GLU A 301 -17.24 -5.81 0.47
N THR A 302 -16.41 -6.48 -0.33
CA THR A 302 -15.94 -7.81 0.03
C THR A 302 -14.85 -7.79 1.09
N VAL A 303 -15.12 -8.51 2.18
CA VAL A 303 -14.10 -8.91 3.14
C VAL A 303 -13.37 -10.15 2.66
N PHE A 304 -12.05 -10.07 2.49
CA PHE A 304 -11.20 -11.22 2.20
C PHE A 304 -10.31 -11.53 3.40
N ARG A 305 -9.91 -12.80 3.49
CA ARG A 305 -8.92 -13.29 4.45
C ARG A 305 -7.65 -13.67 3.69
N LEU A 306 -6.56 -12.99 3.99
CA LEU A 306 -5.24 -13.37 3.51
C LEU A 306 -4.52 -14.13 4.61
N MET A 307 -4.03 -15.32 4.29
CA MET A 307 -2.91 -15.88 5.03
C MET A 307 -1.64 -15.26 4.44
N PRO A 308 -0.83 -14.55 5.24
CA PRO A 308 0.50 -14.13 4.83
C PRO A 308 1.29 -15.42 4.56
N PHE A 309 1.38 -15.78 3.28
CA PHE A 309 1.80 -17.12 2.85
C PHE A 309 3.31 -17.34 3.06
N GLU A 310 3.69 -18.54 3.52
CA GLU A 310 5.03 -19.14 3.30
C GLU A 310 5.25 -19.53 1.81
N GLY A 311 4.19 -19.54 1.01
CA GLY A 311 4.17 -19.98 -0.40
C GLY A 311 4.42 -18.90 -1.45
N SER A 312 4.80 -17.68 -1.07
CA SER A 312 5.29 -16.63 -2.00
C SER A 312 6.73 -16.87 -2.46
N MET A 313 7.24 -18.09 -2.25
CA MET A 313 8.47 -18.63 -2.82
C MET A 313 8.36 -18.81 -4.35
N VAL A 314 8.22 -17.70 -5.07
CA VAL A 314 9.22 -17.44 -6.11
C VAL A 314 10.46 -17.00 -5.33
N GLY A 315 11.11 -17.96 -4.66
CA GLY A 315 12.22 -17.79 -3.74
C GLY A 315 11.92 -17.18 -2.37
N SER A 316 11.95 -17.99 -1.31
CA SER A 316 12.61 -17.51 -0.09
C SER A 316 14.08 -17.48 -0.44
N PHE A 317 14.74 -16.33 -0.33
CA PHE A 317 16.20 -16.32 -0.42
C PHE A 317 16.74 -15.29 0.57
N ASP A 318 17.53 -15.82 1.51
CA ASP A 318 18.77 -15.16 1.96
C ASP A 318 19.59 -14.70 0.74
#